data_AF-A0A2D6X5Y2-F1
#
_entry.id   AF-A0A2D6X5Y2-F1
#
_cell.length_a   1.000
_cell.length_b   1.000
_cell.length_c   1.000
_cell.angle_alpha   90.00
_cell.angle_beta   90.00
_cell.angle_gamma   90.00
#
_symmetry.space_group_name_H-M   'P 1'
#
loop_
_entity.id
_entity.type
_entity.pdbx_description
1 polymer ?
#
loop_
_entity_poly.entity_id
_entity_poly.type
_entity_poly.pdbx_seq_one_letter_code
_entity_poly.pdbx_strand_id
1 'polypeptide(L)'
;MQTIDTTYEVEHFQSGDWKDFKFHVPEFKTTADVVSRYGESKTLGLLNQQVSARIRSTVKNSLKPNGQTTEELKAELTEKYPDLVIYSKEDADKWTPEAGGGETPGKLFKKAKAYFAAGEFDEGKAVLARMEELMAAEKA
;
A
#
# COMPACT_ATOMS: atom_id res chain seq x y z
N MET A 1 -8.13 -33.01 7.77
CA MET A 1 -8.31 -31.89 6.81
C MET A 1 -9.03 -30.78 7.55
N GLN A 2 -8.36 -29.67 7.85
CA GLN A 2 -9.03 -28.46 8.33
C GLN A 2 -9.81 -27.88 7.14
N THR A 3 -11.12 -27.74 7.28
CA THR A 3 -11.97 -27.00 6.35
C THR A 3 -11.60 -25.53 6.47
N ILE A 4 -10.97 -24.98 5.42
CA ILE A 4 -10.65 -23.55 5.35
C ILE A 4 -11.96 -22.83 5.03
N ASP A 5 -12.55 -22.19 6.02
CA ASP A 5 -13.72 -21.33 5.83
C ASP A 5 -13.26 -20.04 5.13
N THR A 6 -13.23 -20.08 3.80
CA THR A 6 -12.77 -18.96 2.98
C THR A 6 -13.95 -18.03 2.72
N THR A 7 -13.94 -16.85 3.33
CA THR A 7 -14.85 -15.78 2.96
C THR A 7 -14.42 -15.20 1.61
N TYR A 8 -15.35 -14.79 0.75
CA TYR A 8 -15.02 -14.17 -0.53
C TYR A 8 -15.64 -12.78 -0.59
N GLU A 9 -14.84 -11.77 -0.92
CA GLU A 9 -15.31 -10.44 -1.28
C GLU A 9 -15.69 -10.42 -2.77
N VAL A 10 -16.75 -9.70 -3.13
CA VAL A 10 -17.12 -9.47 -4.52
C VAL A 10 -16.50 -8.15 -4.97
N GLU A 11 -15.52 -8.23 -5.85
CA GLU A 11 -14.88 -7.08 -6.47
C GLU A 11 -15.48 -6.77 -7.84
N HIS A 12 -15.30 -5.52 -8.28
CA HIS A 12 -15.81 -4.96 -9.53
C HIS A 12 -14.65 -4.31 -10.30
N PHE A 13 -14.64 -4.43 -11.62
CA PHE A 13 -13.69 -3.67 -12.43
C PHE A 13 -14.02 -2.17 -12.38
N GLN A 14 -13.07 -1.33 -11.97
CA GLN A 14 -13.31 0.10 -11.77
C GLN A 14 -13.40 0.92 -13.07
N SER A 15 -12.93 0.38 -14.20
CA SER A 15 -12.95 1.07 -15.50
C SER A 15 -12.68 0.14 -16.68
N GLY A 16 -13.01 0.60 -17.90
CA GLY A 16 -12.76 -0.12 -19.16
C GLY A 16 -13.95 -0.95 -19.64
N ASP A 17 -13.71 -1.80 -20.65
CA ASP A 17 -14.74 -2.62 -21.31
C ASP A 17 -15.45 -3.60 -20.36
N TRP A 18 -14.89 -3.81 -19.17
CA TRP A 18 -15.33 -4.81 -18.19
C TRP A 18 -15.96 -4.18 -16.94
N LYS A 19 -16.26 -2.88 -16.93
CA LYS A 19 -16.71 -2.12 -15.74
C LYS A 19 -17.95 -2.69 -15.01
N ASP A 20 -18.80 -3.45 -15.70
CA ASP A 20 -20.01 -4.05 -15.12
C ASP A 20 -19.80 -5.50 -14.66
N PHE A 21 -18.62 -6.08 -14.90
CA PHE A 21 -18.28 -7.44 -14.50
C PHE A 21 -17.82 -7.48 -13.03
N LYS A 22 -18.18 -8.59 -12.36
CA LYS A 22 -17.84 -8.87 -10.96
C LYS A 22 -17.09 -10.18 -10.84
N PHE A 23 -16.24 -10.28 -9.83
CA PHE A 23 -15.52 -11.52 -9.52
C PHE A 23 -15.36 -11.69 -8.01
N HIS A 24 -15.19 -12.93 -7.58
CA HIS A 24 -14.98 -13.25 -6.16
C HIS A 24 -13.49 -13.32 -5.87
N VAL A 25 -13.05 -12.63 -4.82
CA VAL A 25 -11.69 -12.65 -4.31
C VAL A 25 -11.71 -13.29 -2.93
N PRO A 26 -10.89 -14.33 -2.68
CA PRO A 26 -10.82 -14.94 -1.36
C PRO A 26 -10.22 -13.95 -0.36
N GLU A 27 -10.91 -13.74 0.74
CA GLU A 27 -10.46 -12.95 1.87
C GLU A 27 -9.87 -13.90 2.93
N PHE A 28 -8.68 -13.56 3.42
CA PHE A 28 -7.99 -14.31 4.46
C PHE A 28 -7.83 -13.43 5.69
N LYS A 29 -8.31 -13.90 6.84
CA LYS A 29 -8.22 -13.15 8.11
C LYS A 29 -6.86 -13.33 8.78
N THR A 30 -6.20 -14.46 8.53
CA THR A 30 -4.89 -14.75 9.11
C THR A 30 -3.92 -15.28 8.05
N THR A 31 -2.61 -15.10 8.31
CA THR A 31 -1.57 -15.73 7.48
C THR A 31 -1.67 -17.26 7.47
N ALA A 32 -2.16 -17.86 8.57
CA ALA A 32 -2.39 -19.29 8.65
C ALA A 32 -3.41 -19.78 7.62
N ASP A 33 -4.46 -19.00 7.35
CA ASP A 33 -5.47 -19.33 6.33
C ASP A 33 -4.85 -19.33 4.92
N VAL A 34 -3.98 -18.34 4.64
CA VAL A 34 -3.25 -18.23 3.38
C VAL A 34 -2.30 -19.40 3.19
N VAL A 35 -1.53 -19.74 4.24
CA VAL A 35 -0.60 -20.88 4.24
C VAL A 35 -1.34 -22.20 4.07
N SER A 36 -2.45 -22.39 4.76
CA SER A 36 -3.28 -23.60 4.65
C SER A 36 -3.80 -23.78 3.21
N ARG A 37 -4.15 -22.69 2.53
CA ARG A 37 -4.69 -22.74 1.15
C ARG A 37 -3.62 -22.88 0.08
N TYR A 38 -2.54 -22.11 0.16
CA TYR A 38 -1.55 -22.01 -0.92
C TYR A 38 -0.22 -22.72 -0.62
N GLY A 39 0.02 -23.09 0.64
CA GLY A 39 1.28 -23.65 1.11
C GLY A 39 2.32 -22.57 1.43
N GLU A 40 3.20 -22.88 2.39
CA GLU A 40 4.21 -21.95 2.91
C GLU A 40 5.09 -21.33 1.82
N SER A 41 5.59 -22.15 0.89
CA SER A 41 6.49 -21.70 -0.19
C SER A 41 5.83 -20.64 -1.09
N LYS A 42 4.56 -20.84 -1.46
CA LYS A 42 3.83 -19.86 -2.30
C LYS A 42 3.49 -18.60 -1.52
N THR A 43 3.06 -18.74 -0.26
CA THR A 43 2.75 -17.59 0.61
C THR A 43 4.00 -16.71 0.82
N LEU A 44 5.16 -17.33 1.07
CA LEU A 44 6.43 -16.61 1.17
C LEU A 44 6.80 -15.91 -0.15
N GLY A 45 6.60 -16.58 -1.29
CA GLY A 45 6.81 -15.97 -2.61
C GLY A 45 5.97 -14.71 -2.83
N LEU A 46 4.68 -14.76 -2.48
CA LEU A 46 3.76 -13.62 -2.58
C LEU A 46 4.18 -12.47 -1.65
N LEU A 47 4.55 -12.78 -0.40
CA LEU A 47 5.02 -11.79 0.55
C LEU A 47 6.29 -11.08 0.04
N ASN A 48 7.25 -11.85 -0.47
CA ASN A 48 8.50 -11.32 -1.03
C ASN A 48 8.25 -10.41 -2.24
N GLN A 49 7.30 -10.77 -3.11
CA GLN A 49 6.91 -9.92 -4.24
C GLN A 49 6.35 -8.57 -3.76
N GLN A 50 5.49 -8.57 -2.74
CA GLN A 50 4.92 -7.33 -2.19
C GLN A 50 5.99 -6.46 -1.53
N VAL A 51 6.87 -7.04 -0.70
CA VAL A 51 8.01 -6.34 -0.09
C VAL A 51 8.89 -5.70 -1.16
N SER A 52 9.26 -6.48 -2.19
CA SER A 52 10.08 -6.00 -3.29
C SER A 52 9.42 -4.87 -4.09
N ALA A 53 8.10 -4.93 -4.29
CA ALA A 53 7.35 -3.86 -4.96
C ALA A 53 7.35 -2.57 -4.14
N ARG A 54 7.18 -2.65 -2.81
CA ARG A 54 7.21 -1.49 -1.92
C ARG A 54 8.59 -0.84 -1.86
N ILE A 55 9.65 -1.62 -1.64
CA ILE A 55 11.04 -1.11 -1.63
C ILE A 55 11.35 -0.40 -2.95
N ARG A 56 11.02 -1.01 -4.11
CA ARG A 56 11.21 -0.37 -5.42
C ARG A 56 10.48 0.96 -5.55
N SER A 57 9.26 1.06 -5.01
CA SER A 57 8.51 2.31 -5.00
C SER A 57 9.18 3.37 -4.13
N THR A 58 9.64 3.00 -2.93
CA THR A 58 10.39 3.90 -2.03
C THR A 58 11.65 4.43 -2.71
N VAL A 59 12.48 3.54 -3.28
CA VAL A 59 13.69 3.92 -4.02
C VAL A 59 13.35 4.80 -5.22
N LYS A 60 12.35 4.43 -6.02
CA LYS A 60 11.94 5.27 -7.17
C LYS A 60 11.51 6.68 -6.75
N ASN A 61 10.80 6.79 -5.62
CA ASN A 61 10.35 8.08 -5.12
C ASN A 61 11.49 8.93 -4.56
N SER A 62 12.52 8.32 -3.96
CA SER A 62 13.72 9.05 -3.51
C SER A 62 14.59 9.53 -4.66
N LEU A 63 14.46 8.93 -5.84
CA LEU A 63 15.17 9.33 -7.07
C LEU A 63 14.44 10.40 -7.91
N LYS A 64 13.41 11.06 -7.37
CA LYS A 64 12.72 12.14 -8.09
C LYS A 64 13.56 13.42 -8.05
N PRO A 65 13.85 14.06 -9.19
CA PRO A 65 14.59 15.31 -9.20
C PRO A 65 13.75 16.44 -8.57
N ASN A 66 14.00 16.75 -7.30
CA ASN A 66 13.28 17.80 -6.56
C ASN A 66 13.83 19.20 -6.90
N GLY A 67 13.56 19.65 -8.13
CA GLY A 67 14.05 20.94 -8.62
C GLY A 67 15.45 20.90 -9.25
N GLN A 68 16.07 19.72 -9.33
CA GLN A 68 17.29 19.44 -10.11
C GLN A 68 16.94 18.83 -11.47
N THR A 69 17.88 18.86 -12.41
CA THR A 69 17.83 18.06 -13.62
C THR A 69 18.24 16.60 -13.33
N THR A 70 17.86 15.68 -14.22
CA THR A 70 18.23 14.26 -14.11
C THR A 70 19.74 14.04 -14.13
N GLU A 71 20.51 14.88 -14.85
CA GLU A 71 21.96 14.76 -14.94
C GLU A 71 22.67 15.18 -13.65
N GLU A 72 22.20 16.27 -13.01
CA GLU A 72 22.71 16.73 -11.72
C GLU A 72 22.48 15.69 -10.62
N LEU A 73 21.25 15.14 -10.55
CA LEU A 73 20.93 14.09 -9.59
C LEU A 73 21.77 12.83 -9.82
N LYS A 74 22.02 12.47 -11.09
CA LYS A 74 22.87 11.31 -11.42
C LYS A 74 24.32 11.53 -10.99
N ALA A 75 24.85 12.73 -11.19
CA ALA A 75 26.20 13.08 -10.75
C ALA A 75 26.34 13.00 -9.22
N GLU A 76 25.40 13.60 -8.49
CA GLU A 76 25.35 13.56 -7.02
C GLU A 76 25.26 12.12 -6.49
N LEU A 77 24.38 11.29 -7.08
CA LEU A 77 24.25 9.89 -6.69
C LEU A 77 25.49 9.06 -7.01
N THR A 78 26.17 9.34 -8.11
CA THR A 78 27.41 8.63 -8.48
C THR A 78 28.56 8.99 -7.56
N GLU A 79 28.63 10.24 -7.10
CA GLU A 79 29.58 10.69 -6.07
C GLU A 79 29.29 10.04 -4.72
N LYS A 80 28.01 9.97 -4.33
CA LYS A 80 27.58 9.41 -3.04
C LYS A 80 27.63 7.88 -2.97
N TYR A 81 27.35 7.21 -4.08
CA TYR A 81 27.31 5.74 -4.18
C TYR A 81 28.25 5.28 -5.31
N PRO A 82 29.58 5.24 -5.06
CA PRO A 82 30.58 4.94 -6.08
C PRO A 82 30.50 3.50 -6.61
N ASP A 83 29.92 2.58 -5.85
CA ASP A 83 29.61 1.21 -6.27
C ASP A 83 28.27 1.08 -7.00
N LEU A 84 27.57 2.21 -7.19
CA LEU A 84 26.25 2.34 -7.79
C LEU A 84 25.14 1.61 -7.01
N VAL A 85 25.36 1.28 -5.73
CA VAL A 85 24.36 0.65 -4.85
C VAL A 85 23.67 1.72 -4.01
N ILE A 86 22.53 2.21 -4.52
CA ILE A 86 21.73 3.27 -3.88
C ILE A 86 20.80 2.76 -2.76
N TYR A 87 20.65 1.43 -2.64
CA TYR A 87 19.85 0.77 -1.61
C TYR A 87 20.61 -0.47 -1.14
N SER A 88 21.27 -0.34 0.00
CA SER A 88 22.20 -1.32 0.52
C SER A 88 21.49 -2.47 1.22
N LYS A 89 22.26 -3.52 1.56
CA LYS A 89 21.78 -4.58 2.46
C LYS A 89 21.33 -4.02 3.81
N GLU A 90 22.07 -3.06 4.37
CA GLU A 90 21.71 -2.44 5.65
C GLU A 90 20.38 -1.68 5.56
N ASP A 91 20.10 -1.04 4.42
CA ASP A 91 18.81 -0.38 4.17
C ASP A 91 17.67 -1.40 4.09
N ALA A 92 17.92 -2.56 3.46
CA ALA A 92 16.96 -3.66 3.41
C ALA A 92 16.70 -4.28 4.80
N ASP A 93 17.75 -4.46 5.61
CA ASP A 93 17.66 -5.04 6.96
C ASP A 93 16.93 -4.10 7.93
N LYS A 94 17.06 -2.78 7.75
CA LYS A 94 16.34 -1.75 8.54
C LYS A 94 14.94 -1.46 7.99
N TRP A 95 14.64 -1.89 6.77
CA TRP A 95 13.36 -1.61 6.16
C TRP A 95 12.28 -2.48 6.79
N THR A 96 11.27 -1.81 7.32
CA THR A 96 10.03 -2.44 7.74
C THR A 96 8.92 -1.93 6.82
N PRO A 97 7.99 -2.78 6.37
CA PRO A 97 6.79 -2.27 5.75
C PRO A 97 6.14 -1.33 6.76
N GLU A 98 6.00 -0.04 6.39
CA GLU A 98 5.13 0.85 7.16
C GLU A 98 3.79 0.11 7.33
N ALA A 99 3.19 0.22 8.52
CA ALA A 99 1.82 -0.21 8.77
C ALA A 99 0.81 0.64 7.96
N GLY A 100 1.15 1.01 6.73
CA GLY A 100 0.36 1.78 5.78
C GLY A 100 -0.69 0.92 5.07
N GLY A 101 -1.45 0.15 5.85
CA GLY A 101 -2.80 -0.29 5.52
C GLY A 101 -3.86 0.47 6.34
N GLY A 102 -3.45 1.23 7.37
CA GLY A 102 -4.35 2.07 8.15
C GLY A 102 -4.91 3.25 7.36
N GLU A 103 -6.14 3.64 7.70
CA GLU A 103 -6.69 4.93 7.33
C GLU A 103 -5.81 6.03 7.95
N THR A 104 -5.09 6.78 7.12
CA THR A 104 -4.36 7.97 7.58
C THR A 104 -5.27 9.19 7.50
N PRO A 105 -5.05 10.25 8.28
CA PRO A 105 -5.91 11.43 8.22
C PRO A 105 -5.97 12.03 6.81
N GLY A 106 -4.84 12.03 6.10
CA GLY A 106 -4.78 12.47 4.70
C GLY A 106 -5.55 11.58 3.71
N LYS A 107 -5.65 10.26 3.94
CA LYS A 107 -6.49 9.36 3.12
C LYS A 107 -7.97 9.57 3.43
N LEU A 108 -8.32 9.68 4.71
CA LEU A 108 -9.69 9.96 5.15
C LEU A 108 -10.18 11.31 4.62
N PHE A 109 -9.36 12.35 4.69
CA PHE A 109 -9.69 13.66 4.14
C PHE A 109 -9.97 13.62 2.63
N LYS A 110 -9.14 12.90 1.86
CA LYS A 110 -9.36 12.72 0.41
C LYS A 110 -10.66 11.96 0.13
N LYS A 111 -10.98 10.95 0.95
CA LYS A 111 -12.22 10.17 0.85
C LYS A 111 -13.45 11.01 1.19
N ALA A 112 -13.39 11.83 2.25
CA ALA A 112 -14.46 12.78 2.59
C ALA A 112 -14.71 13.80 1.46
N LYS A 113 -13.64 14.34 0.87
CA LYS A 113 -13.75 15.25 -0.29
C LYS A 113 -14.46 14.60 -1.49
N ALA A 114 -14.20 13.32 -1.74
CA ALA A 114 -14.87 12.57 -2.80
C ALA A 114 -16.38 12.38 -2.52
N TYR A 115 -16.74 12.05 -1.29
CA TYR A 115 -18.15 11.94 -0.87
C TYR A 115 -18.90 13.26 -1.00
N PHE A 116 -18.30 14.38 -0.57
CA PHE A 116 -18.90 15.70 -0.75
C PHE A 116 -19.06 16.10 -2.23
N ALA A 117 -18.10 15.71 -3.09
CA ALA A 117 -18.21 15.95 -4.52
C ALA A 117 -19.31 15.10 -5.18
N ALA A 118 -19.64 13.94 -4.62
CA ALA A 118 -20.73 13.06 -5.06
C ALA A 118 -22.11 13.45 -4.48
N GLY A 119 -22.18 14.42 -3.57
CA GLY A 119 -23.43 14.79 -2.87
C GLY A 119 -23.79 13.86 -1.70
N GLU A 120 -22.91 12.94 -1.33
CA GLU A 120 -23.04 11.99 -0.23
C GLU A 120 -22.52 12.63 1.07
N PHE A 121 -23.31 13.59 1.60
CA PHE A 121 -22.87 14.44 2.70
C PHE A 121 -22.76 13.72 4.05
N ASP A 122 -23.60 12.72 4.31
CA ASP A 122 -23.59 12.00 5.58
C ASP A 122 -22.38 11.05 5.67
N GLU A 123 -22.04 10.41 4.55
CA GLU A 123 -20.84 9.60 4.37
C GLU A 123 -19.58 10.46 4.48
N GLY A 124 -19.58 11.66 3.87
CA GLY A 124 -18.48 12.63 3.99
C GLY A 124 -18.24 13.07 5.43
N LYS A 125 -19.30 13.33 6.21
CA LYS A 125 -19.21 13.67 7.64
C LYS A 125 -18.71 12.49 8.48
N ALA A 126 -19.20 11.27 8.23
CA ALA A 126 -18.76 10.08 8.95
C ALA A 126 -17.26 9.80 8.76
N VAL A 127 -16.73 10.05 7.56
CA VAL A 127 -15.30 9.91 7.27
C VAL A 127 -14.47 10.99 7.95
N LEU A 128 -14.98 12.22 8.07
CA LEU A 128 -14.31 13.28 8.85
C LEU A 128 -14.29 12.99 10.36
N ALA A 129 -15.37 12.43 10.92
CA ALA A 129 -15.38 12.04 12.33
C ALA A 129 -14.31 10.98 12.64
N ARG A 130 -14.18 9.96 11.78
CA ARG A 130 -13.10 8.96 11.88
C ARG A 130 -11.70 9.57 11.76
N MET A 131 -11.56 10.62 10.96
CA MET A 131 -10.30 11.36 10.82
C MET A 131 -9.94 12.09 12.12
N GLU A 132 -10.92 12.73 12.76
CA GLU A 132 -10.72 13.44 14.03
C GLU A 132 -10.36 12.47 15.17
N GLU A 133 -11.01 11.30 15.24
CA GLU A 133 -10.69 10.24 16.20
C GLU A 133 -9.24 9.74 16.03
N LEU A 134 -8.82 9.51 14.79
CA LEU A 134 -7.47 9.04 14.50
C LEU A 134 -6.40 10.09 14.84
N MET A 135 -6.66 11.36 14.51
CA MET A 135 -5.75 12.46 14.88
C MET A 135 -5.70 12.73 16.38
N ALA A 136 -6.78 12.48 17.11
CA ALA A 136 -6.81 12.57 18.57
C ALA A 136 -6.00 11.45 19.22
N ALA A 137 -6.09 10.22 18.69
CA ALA A 137 -5.32 9.08 19.15
C ALA A 137 -3.79 9.22 18.89
N GLU A 138 -3.39 9.92 17.83
CA GLU A 138 -1.97 10.19 17.52
C GLU A 138 -1.34 11.29 18.41
N LYS A 139 -2.16 12.08 19.13
CA LYS A 139 -1.70 13.15 20.03
C LYS A 139 -1.65 12.77 21.51
N ALA A 140 -2.18 11.60 21.87
CA ALA A 140 -2.20 11.06 23.23
C ALA A 140 -1.01 10.14 23.49
#